data_AF-A0A4R2JDY3-F1
#
_entry.id   AF-A0A4R2JDY3-F1
#
_cell.length_a   1.000
_cell.length_b   1.000
_cell.length_c   1.000
_cell.angle_alpha   90.00
_cell.angle_beta   90.00
_cell.angle_gamma   90.00
#
_symmetry.space_group_name_H-M   'P 1'
#
loop_
_entity.id
_entity.type
_entity.pdbx_description
1 polymer ?
#
loop_
_entity_poly.entity_id
_entity_poly.type
_entity_poly.pdbx_seq_one_letter_code
_entity_poly.pdbx_strand_id
1 'polypeptide(L)'
;MTTTDGTMTIGTPTDGGWRIKTNDAGTHYVDILAMIYNYRIVLTPIAAPLLIDRFWCYAGHDLQTLLRTFLAAHAWDGALDGEPLDWNKNGQTGEWREP
;
A
#
# COMPACT_ATOMS: atom_id res chain seq x y z
N MET A 1 4.59 7.93 14.76
CA MET A 1 3.57 7.32 15.64
C MET A 1 4.31 6.29 16.47
N THR A 2 4.38 6.49 17.78
CA THR A 2 5.28 5.72 18.67
C THR A 2 4.42 4.78 19.51
N THR A 3 4.73 3.49 19.55
CA THR A 3 4.15 2.61 20.56
C THR A 3 4.88 2.81 21.89
N THR A 4 4.19 2.51 22.99
CA THR A 4 4.58 2.78 24.38
C THR A 4 5.92 2.15 24.80
N ASP A 5 6.52 1.30 23.96
CA ASP A 5 7.79 0.61 24.16
C ASP A 5 8.98 1.20 23.36
N GLY A 6 8.77 2.31 22.63
CA GLY A 6 9.81 2.94 21.83
C GLY A 6 10.08 2.25 20.49
N THR A 7 9.34 1.20 20.13
CA THR A 7 9.34 0.72 18.74
C THR A 7 8.45 1.62 17.88
N MET A 8 8.95 1.97 16.69
CA MET A 8 8.16 2.64 15.68
C MET A 8 7.60 1.58 14.75
N THR A 9 6.30 1.32 14.81
CA THR A 9 5.62 0.45 13.86
C THR A 9 5.23 1.27 12.63
N ILE A 10 5.82 0.92 11.48
CA ILE A 10 5.54 1.56 10.18
C ILE A 10 4.21 1.07 9.55
N GLY A 11 3.63 0.01 10.12
CA GLY A 11 2.36 -0.61 9.78
C GLY A 11 2.08 -1.83 10.68
N THR A 12 0.83 -2.30 10.70
CA THR A 12 0.43 -3.54 11.38
C THR A 12 0.66 -4.73 10.45
N PRO A 13 1.39 -5.78 10.87
CA PRO A 13 1.60 -6.96 10.01
C PRO A 13 0.29 -7.62 9.57
N THR A 14 0.24 -8.07 8.32
CA THR A 14 -0.84 -8.86 7.72
C THR A 14 -0.28 -10.11 7.05
N ASP A 15 -1.13 -11.03 6.60
CA ASP A 15 -0.67 -12.09 5.72
C ASP A 15 -0.11 -11.48 4.42
N GLY A 16 1.14 -11.78 4.11
CA GLY A 16 1.84 -11.24 2.94
C GLY A 16 2.27 -9.77 2.99
N GLY A 17 2.15 -9.05 4.12
CA GLY A 17 2.54 -7.64 4.14
C GLY A 17 2.21 -6.84 5.40
N TRP A 18 1.81 -5.58 5.21
CA TRP A 18 1.51 -4.64 6.28
C TRP A 18 0.31 -3.77 5.97
N ARG A 19 -0.58 -3.62 6.94
CA ARG A 19 -1.62 -2.59 6.98
C ARG A 19 -1.04 -1.27 7.44
N ILE A 20 -1.21 -0.24 6.63
CA ILE A 20 -0.63 1.08 6.90
C ILE A 20 -1.63 1.95 7.66
N LYS A 21 -2.85 2.05 7.13
CA LYS A 21 -3.93 2.84 7.72
C LYS A 21 -5.28 2.43 7.17
N THR A 22 -6.34 3.00 7.76
CA THR A 22 -7.63 3.11 7.08
C THR A 22 -7.60 4.38 6.24
N ASN A 23 -8.20 4.36 5.05
CA ASN A 23 -8.33 5.58 4.23
C ASN A 23 -9.21 6.62 4.92
N ASP A 24 -9.11 7.87 4.48
CA ASP A 24 -9.78 8.99 5.16
C ASP A 24 -11.32 8.89 5.14
N ALA A 25 -11.87 8.21 4.14
CA ALA A 25 -13.30 7.90 4.04
C ALA A 25 -13.76 6.78 4.99
N GLY A 26 -12.85 6.05 5.64
CA GLY A 26 -13.20 4.97 6.57
C GLY A 26 -13.76 3.72 5.90
N THR A 27 -13.53 3.52 4.61
CA THR A 27 -14.15 2.44 3.81
C THR A 27 -13.18 1.33 3.42
N HIS A 28 -11.88 1.65 3.36
CA HIS A 28 -10.83 0.74 2.89
C HIS A 28 -9.62 0.76 3.81
N TYR A 29 -8.96 -0.38 3.91
CA TYR A 29 -7.59 -0.44 4.39
C TYR A 29 -6.64 -0.11 3.25
N VAL A 30 -5.62 0.69 3.56
CA VAL A 30 -4.44 0.89 2.71
C VAL A 30 -3.39 -0.10 3.21
N ASP A 31 -3.20 -1.19 2.47
CA ASP A 31 -2.22 -2.23 2.80
C ASP A 31 -1.06 -2.21 1.79
N ILE A 32 0.13 -2.66 2.22
CA ILE A 32 1.27 -2.95 1.36
C ILE A 32 1.48 -4.45 1.35
N LEU A 33 1.44 -5.08 0.18
CA LEU A 33 1.73 -6.49 0.00
C LEU A 33 3.09 -6.70 -0.65
N ALA A 34 3.88 -7.62 -0.09
CA ALA A 34 5.11 -8.10 -0.67
C ALA A 34 4.81 -9.19 -1.71
N MET A 35 5.26 -8.97 -2.95
CA MET A 35 5.14 -9.92 -4.05
C MET A 35 6.53 -10.39 -4.46
N ILE A 36 6.63 -11.51 -5.18
CA ILE A 36 7.92 -12.14 -5.54
C ILE A 36 8.93 -11.15 -6.16
N TYR A 37 8.48 -10.19 -6.96
CA TYR A 37 9.36 -9.26 -7.69
C TYR A 37 9.11 -7.77 -7.41
N ASN A 38 8.11 -7.46 -6.57
CA ASN A 38 7.61 -6.10 -6.46
C ASN A 38 6.90 -5.87 -5.11
N TYR A 39 6.59 -4.63 -4.78
CA TYR A 39 5.64 -4.30 -3.70
C TYR A 39 4.36 -3.73 -4.29
N ARG A 40 3.23 -3.92 -3.60
CA ARG A 40 1.94 -3.35 -4.03
C ARG A 40 1.31 -2.56 -2.91
N ILE A 41 0.86 -1.34 -3.19
CA ILE A 41 -0.18 -0.71 -2.38
C ILE A 41 -1.51 -1.29 -2.86
N VAL A 42 -2.35 -1.74 -1.94
CA VAL A 42 -3.67 -2.28 -2.22
C VAL A 42 -4.74 -1.56 -1.40
N LEU A 43 -5.93 -1.43 -1.96
CA LEU A 43 -7.13 -1.06 -1.23
C LEU A 43 -7.99 -2.30 -1.01
N THR A 44 -8.24 -2.59 0.26
CA THR A 44 -9.05 -3.71 0.73
C THR A 44 -10.33 -3.14 1.37
N PRO A 45 -11.53 -3.40 0.84
CA PRO A 45 -12.76 -2.92 1.48
C PRO A 45 -12.90 -3.50 2.89
N ILE A 46 -13.20 -2.66 3.88
CA ILE A 46 -13.35 -3.12 5.28
C ILE A 46 -14.50 -4.12 5.40
N ALA A 47 -15.56 -3.91 4.63
CA ALA A 47 -16.72 -4.81 4.58
C ALA A 47 -16.42 -6.18 3.95
N ALA A 48 -15.30 -6.32 3.22
CA ALA A 48 -14.90 -7.53 2.51
C ALA A 48 -13.38 -7.72 2.55
N PRO A 49 -12.80 -8.06 3.73
CA PRO A 49 -11.35 -8.01 3.96
C PRO A 49 -10.53 -9.09 3.22
N LEU A 50 -11.19 -9.98 2.48
CA LEU A 50 -10.56 -10.98 1.62
C LEU A 50 -10.48 -10.55 0.15
N LEU A 51 -11.00 -9.38 -0.20
CA LEU A 51 -11.01 -8.86 -1.56
C LEU A 51 -10.07 -7.68 -1.70
N ILE A 52 -9.30 -7.69 -2.79
CA ILE A 52 -8.52 -6.53 -3.24
C ILE A 52 -9.33 -5.86 -4.33
N ASP A 53 -9.80 -4.63 -4.09
CA ASP A 53 -10.51 -3.83 -5.10
C ASP A 53 -9.51 -3.19 -6.07
N ARG A 54 -8.47 -2.57 -5.51
CA ARG A 54 -7.49 -1.78 -6.25
C ARG A 54 -6.08 -2.07 -5.78
N PHE A 55 -5.13 -1.92 -6.70
CA PHE A 55 -3.72 -2.06 -6.43
C PHE A 55 -2.84 -1.28 -7.40
N TRP A 56 -1.68 -0.86 -6.88
CA TRP A 56 -0.60 -0.22 -7.63
C TRP A 56 0.72 -0.90 -7.30
N CYS A 57 1.50 -1.25 -8.32
CA CYS A 57 2.77 -1.94 -8.17
C CYS A 57 3.95 -0.96 -8.19
N TYR A 58 4.93 -1.21 -7.33
CA TYR A 58 6.24 -0.57 -7.28
C TYR A 58 7.27 -1.62 -7.70
N ALA A 59 7.93 -1.41 -8.83
CA ALA A 59 8.87 -2.37 -9.42
C ALA A 59 10.17 -2.42 -8.59
N GLY A 60 10.65 -3.64 -8.34
CA GLY A 60 11.81 -3.89 -7.48
C GLY A 60 11.42 -4.54 -6.15
N HIS A 61 12.34 -5.25 -5.53
CA HIS A 61 12.13 -5.94 -4.26
C HIS A 61 13.26 -5.65 -3.26
N ASP A 62 13.87 -4.47 -3.38
CA ASP A 62 14.92 -3.99 -2.50
C ASP A 62 14.36 -3.06 -1.40
N LEU A 63 15.23 -2.72 -0.45
CA LEU A 63 14.87 -1.83 0.66
C LEU A 63 14.45 -0.43 0.17
N GLN A 64 15.02 0.08 -0.92
CA GLN A 64 14.63 1.38 -1.45
C GLN A 64 13.20 1.37 -1.99
N THR A 65 12.84 0.33 -2.74
CA THR A 65 11.49 0.14 -3.28
C THR A 65 10.50 -0.04 -2.13
N LEU A 66 10.86 -0.82 -1.11
CA LEU A 66 10.05 -0.97 0.09
C LEU A 66 9.78 0.39 0.76
N LEU A 67 10.83 1.17 1.05
CA LEU A 67 10.70 2.47 1.69
C LEU A 67 9.87 3.45 0.86
N ARG A 68 10.09 3.52 -0.46
CA ARG A 68 9.27 4.35 -1.37
C ARG A 68 7.80 3.96 -1.31
N THR A 69 7.51 2.66 -1.32
CA THR A 69 6.14 2.14 -1.23
C THR A 69 5.48 2.53 0.10
N PHE A 70 6.20 2.42 1.22
CA PHE A 70 5.72 2.85 2.53
C PHE A 70 5.44 4.36 2.58
N LEU A 71 6.35 5.19 2.07
CA LEU A 71 6.17 6.64 2.05
C LEU A 71 4.96 7.04 1.21
N ALA A 72 4.80 6.44 0.03
CA ALA A 72 3.65 6.69 -0.83
C ALA A 72 2.33 6.28 -0.18
N ALA A 73 2.28 5.11 0.48
CA ALA A 73 1.09 4.66 1.21
C ALA A 73 0.72 5.55 2.41
N HIS A 74 1.72 6.06 3.13
CA HIS A 74 1.51 6.98 4.25
C HIS A 74 1.01 8.35 3.77
N ALA A 75 1.61 8.89 2.70
CA ALA A 75 1.30 10.20 2.16
C ALA A 75 -0.07 10.27 1.45
N TRP A 76 -0.47 9.19 0.77
CA TRP A 76 -1.72 9.14 0.03
C TRP A 76 -2.94 8.96 0.93
N ASP A 77 -4.04 9.67 0.68
CA ASP A 77 -5.29 9.63 1.46
C ASP A 77 -6.11 8.33 1.27
N GLY A 78 -5.79 7.54 0.23
CA GLY A 78 -6.52 6.31 -0.10
C GLY A 78 -7.87 6.57 -0.76
N ALA A 79 -8.05 7.71 -1.43
CA ALA A 79 -9.25 8.04 -2.19
C ALA A 79 -9.44 7.10 -3.41
N LEU A 80 -10.69 6.75 -3.72
CA LEU A 80 -11.01 5.79 -4.79
C LEU A 80 -10.87 6.38 -6.20
N ASP A 81 -10.86 7.69 -6.34
CA ASP A 81 -10.64 8.43 -7.58
C ASP A 81 -9.20 8.97 -7.70
N GLY A 82 -8.36 8.66 -6.71
CA GLY A 82 -6.94 9.01 -6.69
C GLY A 82 -6.03 7.79 -6.81
N GLU A 83 -4.72 8.08 -6.83
CA GLU A 83 -3.67 7.09 -6.91
C GLU A 83 -2.50 7.52 -6.01
N PRO A 84 -1.74 6.59 -5.43
CA PRO A 84 -0.51 6.94 -4.74
C PRO A 84 0.55 7.48 -5.72
N LEU A 85 1.59 8.16 -5.22
CA LEU A 85 2.66 8.67 -6.08
C LEU A 85 3.65 7.56 -6.49
N ASP A 86 4.36 7.76 -7.60
CA ASP A 86 5.53 6.95 -8.03
C ASP A 86 5.29 5.44 -8.21
N TRP A 87 4.05 5.04 -8.50
CA TRP A 87 3.77 3.67 -8.92
C TRP A 87 4.25 3.39 -10.34
N ASN A 88 4.55 2.11 -10.63
CA ASN A 88 4.96 1.62 -11.95
C ASN A 88 3.85 0.88 -12.71
N LYS A 89 2.92 0.21 -12.02
CA LYS A 89 1.73 -0.38 -12.65
C LYS A 89 0.44 -0.01 -11.92
N ASN A 90 -0.57 0.42 -12.67
CA ASN A 90 -1.94 0.48 -12.16
C ASN A 90 -2.67 -0.84 -12.49
N GLY A 91 -3.16 -1.52 -11.45
CA GLY A 91 -3.84 -2.81 -11.58
C GLY A 91 -5.23 -2.77 -12.22
N GLN A 92 -5.87 -1.60 -12.22
CA GLN A 92 -7.23 -1.39 -12.72
C GLN A 92 -7.21 -1.06 -14.21
N THR A 93 -6.29 -0.17 -14.61
CA THR A 93 -6.20 0.31 -16.00
C THR A 93 -5.21 -0.49 -16.85
N GLY A 94 -4.24 -1.15 -16.20
CA GLY A 94 -3.13 -1.81 -16.87
C GLY A 94 -2.02 -0.85 -17.31
N GLU A 95 -2.12 0.45 -17.01
CA GLU A 95 -1.09 1.44 -17.32
C GLU A 95 0.24 1.07 -16.67
N TRP A 96 1.33 1.31 -17.41
CA TRP A 96 2.70 1.11 -16.96
C TRP A 96 3.52 2.40 -17.10
N ARG A 97 4.32 2.70 -16.07
CA ARG A 97 5.23 3.85 -15.99
C ARG A 97 6.65 3.35 -15.72
N GLU A 98 7.63 3.95 -16.41
CA GLU A 98 9.04 3.61 -16.20
C GLU A 98 9.47 3.91 -14.75
N PRO A 99 10.39 3.10 -14.17
CA PRO A 99 10.89 3.30 -12.80
C PRO A 99 11.73 4.55 -12.58
#